data_AF-A0A7X2MT75-F1
#
_entry.id   AF-A0A7X2MT75-F1
#
_cell.length_a   1.000
_cell.length_b   1.000
_cell.length_c   1.000
_cell.angle_alpha   90.00
_cell.angle_beta   90.00
_cell.angle_gamma   90.00
#
_symmetry.space_group_name_H-M   'P 1'
#
loop_
_entity.id
_entity.type
_entity.pdbx_description
1 polymer ?
#
loop_
_entity_poly.entity_id
_entity_poly.type
_entity_poly.pdbx_seq_one_letter_code
_entity_poly.pdbx_strand_id
1 'polypeptide(L)' 'MLNDVNSHAPDGQPWRITVLRNANGMLATFMDWGATWLSARVPMQDGTVREALLGCA' A
#
# COMPACT_ATOMS: atom_id res chain seq x y z
N MET A 1 -7.68 12.74 2.80
CA MET A 1 -7.68 11.47 3.56
C MET A 1 -7.80 10.34 2.53
N LEU A 2 -6.92 9.34 2.55
CA LEU A 2 -6.78 8.32 1.49
C LEU A 2 -8.02 7.43 1.27
N ASN A 3 -9.06 7.60 2.08
CA ASN A 3 -10.35 6.90 1.94
C ASN A 3 -11.34 7.60 1.01
N ASP A 4 -10.98 8.76 0.44
CA ASP A 4 -11.84 9.47 -0.50
C ASP A 4 -11.64 8.92 -1.92
N VAL A 5 -12.62 8.14 -2.37
CA VAL A 5 -12.65 7.48 -3.70
C VAL A 5 -12.62 8.47 -4.87
N ASN A 6 -12.82 9.77 -4.61
CA ASN A 6 -12.72 10.86 -5.58
C ASN A 6 -11.49 11.75 -5.37
N SER A 7 -10.53 11.37 -4.53
CA SER A 7 -9.26 12.09 -4.51
C SER A 7 -8.52 11.82 -5.82
N HIS A 8 -8.01 12.89 -6.44
CA HIS A 8 -7.16 12.83 -7.63
C HIS A 8 -5.75 13.30 -7.26
N ALA A 9 -4.77 12.87 -8.04
CA ALA A 9 -3.46 13.51 -8.04
C ALA A 9 -3.56 14.97 -8.58
N PRO A 10 -2.57 15.88 -8.35
CA PRO A 10 -2.60 17.29 -8.71
C PRO A 10 -2.63 17.49 -10.21
N ASP A 11 -2.20 16.47 -10.95
CA ASP A 11 -2.32 16.38 -12.41
C ASP A 11 -3.75 16.03 -12.85
N GLY A 12 -4.68 15.83 -11.92
CA GLY A 12 -6.08 15.46 -12.16
C GLY A 12 -6.28 13.97 -12.49
N GLN A 13 -5.23 13.16 -12.53
CA GLN A 13 -5.34 11.72 -12.80
C GLN A 13 -5.75 10.96 -11.53
N PRO A 14 -6.45 9.83 -11.68
CA PRO A 14 -6.72 8.94 -10.54
C PRO A 14 -5.42 8.34 -10.02
N TRP A 15 -5.34 8.09 -8.72
CA TRP A 15 -4.20 7.40 -8.11
C TRP A 15 -4.04 6.00 -8.70
N ARG A 16 -2.81 5.63 -9.03
CA ARG A 16 -2.51 4.24 -9.39
C ARG A 16 -1.96 3.49 -8.19
N ILE A 17 -2.75 2.54 -7.69
CA ILE A 17 -2.33 1.64 -6.63
C ILE A 17 -1.81 0.34 -7.25
N THR A 18 -0.59 -0.05 -6.88
CA THR A 18 0.03 -1.32 -7.31
C THR A 18 0.29 -2.20 -6.11
N VAL A 19 -0.15 -3.46 -6.18
CA VAL A 19 0.11 -4.46 -5.15
C VAL A 19 1.07 -5.50 -5.70
N LEU A 20 2.20 -5.67 -5.04
CA LEU A 20 3.19 -6.69 -5.34
C LEU A 20 3.09 -7.82 -4.31
N ARG A 21 3.26 -9.06 -4.77
CA ARG A 21 3.37 -10.24 -3.93
C ARG A 21 4.71 -10.92 -4.17
N ASN A 22 5.45 -11.25 -3.12
CA ASN A 22 6.65 -12.08 -3.24
C ASN A 22 6.34 -13.57 -3.03
N ALA A 23 7.31 -14.44 -3.35
CA ALA A 23 7.18 -15.89 -3.21
C ALA A 23 6.92 -16.36 -1.76
N ASN A 24 7.29 -15.55 -0.77
CA ASN A 24 7.08 -15.84 0.65
C ASN A 24 5.73 -15.31 1.17
N GLY A 25 4.85 -14.82 0.28
CA GLY A 25 3.50 -14.38 0.63
C GLY A 25 3.38 -12.95 1.15
N MET A 26 4.49 -12.20 1.25
CA MET A 26 4.45 -10.77 1.59
C MET A 26 3.69 -9.98 0.53
N LEU A 27 2.92 -8.99 0.98
CA LEU A 27 2.26 -8.01 0.12
C LEU A 27 2.82 -6.62 0.37
N ALA A 28 3.21 -5.93 -0.70
CA ALA A 28 3.61 -4.52 -0.66
C ALA A 28 2.71 -3.70 -1.58
N THR A 29 2.11 -2.63 -1.04
CA THR A 29 1.19 -1.75 -1.76
C THR A 29 1.85 -0.39 -1.98
N PHE A 30 1.84 0.09 -3.21
CA PHE A 30 2.44 1.36 -3.61
C PHE A 30 1.43 2.25 -4.31
N MET A 31 1.64 3.55 -4.20
CA MET A 31 0.98 4.60 -4.97
C MET A 31 2.02 5.25 -5.90
N ASP A 32 1.60 5.59 -7.10
CA ASP A 32 2.45 6.29 -8.08
C ASP A 32 2.81 7.72 -7.66
N TRP A 33 1.91 8.45 -7.00
CA TRP A 33 2.27 9.74 -6.43
C TRP A 33 3.38 9.60 -5.39
N GLY A 34 4.47 10.34 -5.63
CA GLY A 34 5.62 10.38 -4.73
C GLY A 34 6.28 9.02 -4.55
N ALA A 35 5.95 8.04 -5.40
CA ALA A 35 6.31 6.64 -5.25
C ALA A 35 6.05 6.12 -3.82
N THR A 36 4.91 6.51 -3.24
CA THR A 36 4.64 6.29 -1.83
C THR A 36 4.39 4.80 -1.55
N TRP A 37 5.13 4.25 -0.58
CA TRP A 37 4.82 2.92 -0.02
C TRP A 37 3.68 3.08 0.98
N LEU A 38 2.55 2.40 0.73
CA LEU A 38 1.33 2.51 1.53
C LEU A 38 1.14 1.39 2.55
N SER A 39 1.61 0.18 2.26
CA SER A 39 1.43 -0.99 3.14
C SER A 39 2.49 -2.06 2.88
N ALA A 40 2.94 -2.72 3.94
CA ALA A 40 3.88 -3.84 3.96
C ALA A 40 3.32 -4.94 4.88
N ARG A 41 2.50 -5.83 4.32
CA ARG A 41 1.91 -6.97 5.05
C ARG A 41 2.83 -8.17 4.97
N VAL A 42 3.39 -8.55 6.11
CA VAL A 42 4.40 -9.61 6.23
C VAL A 42 3.81 -10.82 6.97
N PRO A 43 3.83 -12.03 6.38
CA PRO A 43 3.51 -13.27 7.08
C PRO A 43 4.55 -13.60 8.15
N MET A 44 4.08 -13.90 9.35
CA MET A 44 4.88 -14.26 10.51
C MET A 44 4.96 -15.78 10.68
N GLN A 45 5.92 -16.26 11.46
CA GLN A 45 6.10 -17.69 11.73
C GLN A 45 4.92 -18.31 12.49
N ASP A 46 4.20 -17.52 13.30
CA ASP A 46 3.00 -17.95 14.03
C ASP A 46 1.74 -18.00 13.15
N GLY A 47 1.89 -17.79 11.83
CA GLY A 47 0.79 -17.77 10.86
C GLY A 47 0.02 -16.45 10.81
N THR A 48 0.33 -15.48 11.67
CA THR A 48 -0.29 -14.15 11.60
C THR A 48 0.30 -13.33 10.46
N VAL A 49 -0.40 -12.26 10.07
CA VAL A 49 0.11 -11.27 9.12
C VAL A 49 0.17 -9.92 9.83
N ARG A 50 1.29 -9.24 9.74
CA ARG A 50 1.49 -7.93 10.38
C ARG A 50 1.71 -6.84 9.34
N GLU A 51 1.11 -5.68 9.58
CA GLU A 51 1.47 -4.44 8.89
C GLU A 51 2.76 -3.90 9.51
N ALA A 52 3.82 -3.85 8.72
CA ALA A 52 5.15 -3.44 9.17
C ALA A 52 5.42 -1.95 8.90
N LEU A 53 4.62 -1.30 8.05
CA LEU A 53 4.80 0.10 7.71
C LEU A 53 3.94 0.99 8.62
N LEU A 54 4.56 2.05 9.16
CA LEU A 54 3.81 3.13 9.78
C LEU A 54 3.07 3.92 8.69
N GLY A 55 1.79 4.17 8.91
CA GLY A 55 0.95 4.92 7.98
C GLY A 55 0.13 5.98 8.70
N CYS A 56 -0.58 6.78 7.91
CA CYS A 56 -1.58 7.71 8.41
C CYS A 56 -2.98 7.12 8.18
N ALA A 57 -3.87 7.30 9.16
CA ALA A 57 -5.27 6.89 9.09
C ALA A 57 -6.14 7.95 8.39
#